data_AF-A0A9D1I205-F1
#
_entry.id   AF-A0A9D1I205-F1
#
_cell.length_a   1.000
_cell.length_b   1.000
_cell.length_c   1.000
_cell.angle_alpha   90.00
_cell.angle_beta   90.00
_cell.angle_gamma   90.00
#
_symmetry.space_group_name_H-M   'P 1'
#
loop_
_entity.id
_entity.type
_entity.pdbx_description
1 polymer ?
#
loop_
_entity_poly.entity_id
_entity_poly.type
_entity_poly.pdbx_seq_one_letter_code
_entity_poly.pdbx_strand_id
1 'polypeptide(L)' 'MTFDVSVLFRIAAIGIAIALLNQILTKAGREEQAMMTTLAGVIIVLAIVIRMISEFFDTVRAFLEF' A
#
# COMPACT_ATOMS: atom_id res chain seq x y z
N MET A 1 13.40 -17.27 9.15
CA MET A 1 13.57 -16.58 7.86
C MET A 1 12.25 -16.57 7.11
N THR A 2 11.36 -15.67 7.51
CA THR A 2 10.11 -15.36 6.82
C THR A 2 10.30 -13.94 6.32
N PHE A 3 10.72 -13.75 5.06
CA PHE A 3 10.43 -12.47 4.42
C PHE A 3 8.94 -12.21 4.70
N ASP A 4 8.60 -11.06 5.27
CA ASP A 4 7.28 -10.74 5.82
C ASP A 4 6.14 -10.96 4.81
N VAL A 5 5.71 -12.21 4.67
CA VAL A 5 4.58 -12.64 3.84
C VAL A 5 3.31 -11.88 4.28
N SER A 6 3.27 -11.46 5.55
CA SER A 6 2.29 -10.54 6.13
C SER A 6 2.16 -9.22 5.34
N VAL A 7 3.26 -8.60 4.91
CA VAL A 7 3.26 -7.35 4.14
C VAL A 7 2.72 -7.60 2.73
N LEU A 8 3.13 -8.70 2.09
CA LEU A 8 2.60 -9.11 0.78
C LEU A 8 1.09 -9.37 0.84
N PHE A 9 0.60 -10.11 1.83
CA PHE A 9 -0.83 -10.33 2.04
C PHE A 9 -1.58 -9.03 2.30
N ARG A 10 -1.00 -8.11 3.08
CA ARG A 10 -1.62 -6.80 3.36
C ARG A 10 -1.75 -5.95 2.10
N ILE A 11 -0.70 -5.88 1.28
CA ILE A 11 -0.74 -5.14 0.01
C ILE A 11 -1.74 -5.78 -0.96
N ALA A 12 -1.76 -7.12 -1.06
CA ALA A 12 -2.71 -7.84 -1.90
C ALA A 12 -4.17 -7.61 -1.47
N ALA A 13 -4.46 -7.64 -0.17
CA ALA A 13 -5.79 -7.38 0.36
C ALA A 13 -6.26 -5.94 0.04
N ILE A 14 -5.37 -4.95 0.19
CA ILE A 14 -5.64 -3.56 -0.19
C ILE A 14 -5.93 -3.47 -1.69
N GLY A 15 -5.12 -4.10 -2.54
CA GLY A 15 -5.31 -4.13 -3.99
C GLY A 15 -6.66 -4.72 -4.41
N ILE A 16 -7.06 -5.84 -3.81
CA ILE A 16 -8.37 -6.46 -4.06
C ILE A 16 -9.49 -5.51 -3.63
N ALA A 17 -9.39 -4.89 -2.46
CA ALA A 17 -10.40 -3.95 -1.97
C ALA A 17 -10.57 -2.74 -2.91
N ILE A 18 -9.47 -2.14 -3.37
CA ILE A 18 -9.50 -1.02 -4.32
C ILE A 18 -10.14 -1.44 -5.65
N ALA A 19 -9.79 -2.60 -6.18
CA ALA A 19 -10.34 -3.11 -7.43
C ALA A 19 -11.87 -3.34 -7.34
N LEU A 20 -12.33 -3.89 -6.22
CA LEU A 20 -13.77 -4.07 -5.97
C LEU A 20 -14.49 -2.73 -5.81
N LEU A 21 -13.93 -1.78 -5.07
CA LEU A 21 -14.51 -0.45 -4.91
C LEU A 21 -14.59 0.30 -6.24
N ASN A 22 -13.54 0.22 -7.07
CA ASN A 22 -13.53 0.83 -8.40
C ASN A 22 -14.65 0.23 -9.28
N GLN A 23 -14.81 -1.10 -9.31
CA GLN A 23 -15.90 -1.74 -10.05
C GLN A 23 -17.28 -1.29 -9.56
N ILE A 24 -17.48 -1.21 -8.24
CA ILE A 24 -18.76 -0.80 -7.66
C ILE A 24 -19.07 0.67 -8.00
N LEU A 25 -18.09 1.57 -7.86
CA LEU A 25 -18.26 3.00 -8.16
C LEU A 25 -18.50 3.26 -9.65
N THR A 26 -17.80 2.52 -10.52
CA THR A 26 -18.01 2.59 -11.97
C THR A 26 -19.41 2.10 -12.34
N LYS A 27 -19.87 0.98 -11.77
CA LYS A 27 -21.25 0.49 -11.96
C LYS A 27 -22.33 1.42 -11.38
N ALA A 28 -21.99 2.22 -10.38
CA ALA A 28 -22.87 3.23 -9.81
C ALA A 28 -22.90 4.56 -10.60
N GLY A 29 -22.17 4.65 -11.73
CA GLY A 29 -22.08 5.87 -12.54
C GLY A 29 -21.20 6.96 -11.93
N ARG A 30 -20.35 6.62 -10.93
CA ARG A 30 -19.46 7.55 -10.22
C ARG A 30 -18.00 7.35 -10.65
N GLU A 31 -17.74 7.49 -11.95
CA GLU A 31 -16.43 7.25 -12.55
C GLU A 31 -15.30 8.09 -11.93
N GLU A 32 -15.58 9.36 -11.63
CA GLU A 32 -14.59 10.25 -11.01
C GLU A 32 -14.09 9.73 -9.65
N GLN A 33 -14.99 9.17 -8.83
CA GLN A 33 -14.61 8.57 -7.55
C GLN A 33 -13.92 7.23 -7.73
N ALA A 34 -14.26 6.46 -8.76
CA ALA A 34 -13.55 5.22 -9.09
C ALA A 34 -12.07 5.51 -9.44
N MET A 35 -11.82 6.58 -10.20
CA MET A 35 -10.48 7.09 -10.48
C MET A 35 -9.77 7.55 -9.19
N MET A 36 -10.42 8.38 -8.37
CA MET A 36 -9.85 8.83 -7.09
C MET A 36 -9.51 7.67 -6.16
N THR A 37 -10.33 6.62 -6.12
CA THR A 37 -10.10 5.42 -5.30
C THR A 37 -8.85 4.67 -5.74
N THR A 38 -8.61 4.61 -7.05
CA THR A 38 -7.40 3.98 -7.62
C THR A 38 -6.16 4.78 -7.25
N LEU A 39 -6.21 6.11 -7.36
CA LEU A 39 -5.11 6.99 -6.96
C LEU A 39 -4.81 6.89 -5.46
N ALA A 40 -5.83 6.92 -4.61
CA ALA A 40 -5.69 6.71 -3.17
C ALA A 40 -5.03 5.36 -2.86
N GLY A 41 -5.39 4.33 -3.62
CA GLY A 41 -4.78 3.01 -3.54
C GLY A 41 -3.28 3.01 -3.79
N VAL A 42 -2.83 3.67 -4.85
CA VAL A 42 -1.41 3.83 -5.17
C VAL A 42 -0.67 4.56 -4.05
N ILE A 43 -1.24 5.66 -3.55
CA ILE A 43 -0.64 6.46 -2.47
C ILE A 43 -0.45 5.62 -1.20
N ILE A 44 -1.44 4.79 -0.83
CA ILE A 44 -1.36 3.92 0.35
C ILE A 44 -0.21 2.91 0.20
N VAL A 45 -0.05 2.28 -0.97
CA VAL A 45 1.04 1.33 -1.21
C VAL A 45 2.40 2.03 -1.12
N LEU A 46 2.52 3.22 -1.72
CA LEU A 46 3.75 4.01 -1.63
C LEU A 46 4.09 4.38 -0.18
N ALA A 47 3.11 4.74 0.65
CA ALA A 47 3.33 5.04 2.05
C ALA A 47 3.85 3.83 2.85
N ILE A 48 3.38 2.61 2.53
CA ILE A 48 3.90 1.37 3.12
C ILE A 48 5.37 1.17 2.76
N VAL A 49 5.73 1.37 1.49
CA VAL A 49 7.12 1.25 1.01
C VAL A 49 8.03 2.26 1.69
N ILE A 50 7.60 3.52 1.79
CA ILE A 50 8.37 4.57 2.47
C ILE A 50 8.66 4.18 3.91
N ARG A 51 7.66 3.64 4.63
CA ARG A 51 7.83 3.22 6.02
C ARG A 51 8.84 2.09 6.17
N MET A 52 8.81 1.10 5.27
CA MET A 52 9.79 0.02 5.25
C MET A 52 11.21 0.54 5.02
N ILE A 53 11.36 1.53 4.13
CA ILE A 53 12.64 2.18 3.89
C ILE A 53 13.11 2.93 5.14
N SER A 54 12.23 3.66 5.83
CA SER A 54 12.57 4.34 7.08
C SER A 54 13.04 3.35 8.16
N GLU A 55 12.30 2.25 8.37
CA GLU A 55 12.65 1.20 9.34
C GLU A 55 14.02 0.57 9.00
N PHE A 56 14.34 0.40 7.71
CA PHE A 56 15.65 -0.04 7.25
C PHE A 56 16.76 0.98 7.58
N PHE A 57 16.54 2.26 7.30
CA PHE A 57 17.52 3.30 7.61
C PHE A 57 17.75 3.45 9.12
N ASP A 58 16.71 3.33 9.95
CA ASP A 58 16.84 3.34 11.41
C ASP A 58 17.71 2.18 11.89
N THR A 59 17.53 1.00 11.29
CA THR A 59 18.37 -0.17 11.56
C THR A 59 19.83 0.09 11.19
N VAL A 60 20.09 0.64 10.00
CA VAL A 60 21.45 0.99 9.54
C VAL A 60 22.09 2.02 10.48
N ARG A 61 21.35 3.04 10.89
CA ARG A 61 21.85 4.08 11.81
C ARG A 61 22.23 3.49 13.17
N ALA A 62 21.40 2.59 13.71
CA ALA A 62 21.69 1.92 14.98
C ALA A 62 22.96 1.06 14.92
N PHE A 63 23.26 0.43 13.77
CA PHE A 63 24.51 -0.31 13.58
C PHE A 63 25.74 0.59 13.43
N LEU A 64 25.58 1.79 12.87
CA LEU A 64 26.68 2.73 12.63
C LEU A 64 26.98 3.65 13.83
N GLU A 65 26.04 3.83 14.75
CA GLU A 65 26.23 4.60 15.99
C GLU A 65 26.81 3.74 17.15
N PHE A 66 27.03 2.44 16.93
CA PHE A 66 27.76 1.52 17.81
C PHE A 66 29.26 1.47 17.47
#